data_AF-A0A9J6FN95-F1
#
_entry.id   AF-A0A9J6FN95-F1
#
_cell.length_a   1.000
_cell.length_b   1.000
_cell.length_c   1.000
_cell.angle_alpha   90.00
_cell.angle_beta   90.00
_cell.angle_gamma   90.00
#
_symmetry.space_group_name_H-M   'P 1'
#
loop_
_entity.id
_entity.type
_entity.pdbx_description
1 polymer ?
#
loop_
_entity_poly.entity_id
_entity_poly.type
_entity_poly.pdbx_seq_one_letter_code
_entity_poly.pdbx_strand_id
1 'polypeptide(L)'
;MGPVPDGNDTSAIQVTWLPAIKGHPGSAFYVQYRLKGDKTWHTTTVEEYEDRKLVYGLEKDALYEIRVVAIDGEHAQPSLIKMVDIGVTGLGRIFAGRPLLLARGRER
;
A
#
# COMPACT_ATOMS: atom_id res chain seq x y z
N MET A 1 -19.79 35.87 -5.46
CA MET A 1 -18.93 34.80 -4.94
C MET A 1 -19.80 33.57 -4.77
N GLY A 2 -19.66 32.57 -5.64
CA GLY A 2 -20.31 31.28 -5.42
C GLY A 2 -19.63 30.52 -4.28
N PRO A 3 -20.26 29.47 -3.73
CA PRO A 3 -19.62 28.62 -2.74
C PRO A 3 -18.32 28.05 -3.31
N VAL A 4 -17.22 28.25 -2.58
CA VAL A 4 -15.96 27.53 -2.81
C VAL A 4 -16.27 26.08 -2.45
N PRO A 5 -16.06 25.11 -3.36
CA PRO A 5 -16.23 23.71 -3.00
C PRO A 5 -15.27 23.41 -1.85
N ASP A 6 -15.81 23.04 -0.70
CA ASP A 6 -15.00 22.67 0.47
C ASP A 6 -14.04 21.56 0.03
N GLY A 7 -12.76 21.88 0.11
CA GLY A 7 -11.69 21.08 -0.47
C GLY A 7 -11.73 19.65 0.05
N ASN A 8 -12.08 18.74 -0.85
CA ASN A 8 -11.73 17.32 -0.91
C ASN A 8 -11.54 16.66 0.47
N ASP A 9 -12.56 15.95 0.95
CA ASP A 9 -12.55 15.15 2.18
C ASP A 9 -11.64 13.90 2.03
N THR A 10 -10.41 14.12 1.61
CA THR A 10 -9.46 13.09 1.25
C THR A 10 -8.27 13.14 2.17
N SER A 11 -8.02 12.04 2.84
CA SER A 11 -6.85 11.79 3.66
C SER A 11 -5.72 11.17 2.85
N ALA A 12 -4.52 11.22 3.43
CA ALA A 12 -3.35 10.56 2.91
C ALA A 12 -2.64 9.75 3.99
N ILE A 13 -1.96 8.69 3.56
CA ILE A 13 -1.10 7.88 4.42
C ILE A 13 0.26 7.72 3.78
N GLN A 14 1.29 7.55 4.63
CA GLN A 14 2.60 7.13 4.18
C GLN A 14 2.73 5.63 4.41
N VAL A 15 2.94 4.91 3.31
CA VAL A 15 3.29 3.48 3.33
C VAL A 15 4.79 3.38 3.24
N THR A 16 5.41 2.69 4.19
CA THR A 16 6.85 2.42 4.21
C THR A 16 7.06 0.92 4.23
N TRP A 17 8.00 0.44 3.43
CA TRP A 17 8.34 -0.98 3.34
C TRP A 17 9.82 -1.21 3.63
N LEU A 18 10.17 -2.48 3.79
CA LEU A 18 11.55 -2.93 3.82
C LEU A 18 11.70 -3.95 2.69
N PRO A 19 12.53 -3.68 1.67
CA PRO A 19 12.80 -4.62 0.59
C PRO A 19 13.25 -5.98 1.10
N ALA A 20 12.92 -7.05 0.38
CA ALA A 20 13.38 -8.38 0.74
C ALA A 20 14.90 -8.49 0.51
N ILE A 21 15.64 -9.12 1.43
CA ILE A 21 17.10 -9.32 1.29
C ILE A 21 17.42 -10.57 0.45
N LYS A 22 16.45 -11.48 0.28
CA LYS A 22 16.60 -12.75 -0.45
C LYS A 22 15.37 -12.98 -1.34
N GLY A 23 15.57 -13.66 -2.47
CA GLY A 23 14.53 -13.86 -3.48
C GLY A 23 14.54 -12.72 -4.49
N HIS A 24 13.37 -12.22 -4.87
CA HIS A 24 13.19 -11.01 -5.69
C HIS A 24 13.03 -9.80 -4.76
N PRO A 25 14.10 -9.02 -4.49
CA PRO A 25 14.03 -7.85 -3.60
C PRO A 25 13.02 -6.81 -4.11
N GLY A 26 12.78 -6.79 -5.41
CA GLY A 26 12.12 -5.70 -6.12
C GLY A 26 13.15 -4.65 -6.52
N SER A 27 13.21 -4.34 -7.81
CA SER A 27 13.91 -3.16 -8.33
C SER A 27 13.02 -1.91 -8.28
N ALA A 28 11.70 -2.12 -8.20
CA ALA A 28 10.71 -1.06 -8.05
C ALA A 28 9.50 -1.56 -7.25
N PHE A 29 8.68 -0.63 -6.76
CA PHE A 29 7.53 -0.94 -5.92
C PHE A 29 6.32 -0.10 -6.31
N TYR A 30 5.12 -0.60 -6.04
CA TYR A 30 3.92 0.24 -6.02
C TYR A 30 2.99 -0.22 -4.90
N VAL A 31 2.07 0.65 -4.50
CA VAL A 31 1.09 0.34 -3.46
C VAL A 31 -0.24 0.05 -4.13
N GLN A 32 -0.87 -1.05 -3.70
CA GLN A 32 -2.27 -1.31 -3.98
C GLN A 32 -3.11 -1.09 -2.74
N TYR A 33 -4.27 -0.47 -2.93
CA TYR A 33 -5.20 -0.17 -1.86
C TYR A 33 -6.64 -0.30 -2.35
N ARG A 34 -7.57 -0.62 -1.44
CA ARG A 34 -9.01 -0.65 -1.69
C ARG A 34 -9.78 -0.53 -0.39
N LEU A 35 -11.03 -0.10 -0.45
CA LEU A 35 -11.91 -0.21 0.71
C LEU A 35 -12.07 -1.68 1.10
N LYS A 36 -12.13 -1.96 2.40
CA LYS A 36 -12.26 -3.33 2.88
C LYS A 36 -13.52 -3.97 2.31
N GLY A 37 -13.34 -5.10 1.62
CA GLY A 37 -14.43 -5.86 1.00
C GLY A 37 -14.65 -5.54 -0.47
N ASP A 38 -14.06 -4.47 -1.00
CA ASP A 38 -14.11 -4.19 -2.43
C ASP A 38 -13.35 -5.24 -3.23
N LYS A 39 -13.78 -5.45 -4.48
CA LYS A 39 -13.14 -6.43 -5.37
C LYS A 39 -11.97 -5.83 -6.13
N THR A 40 -12.05 -4.53 -6.42
CA THR A 40 -11.10 -3.82 -7.28
C THR A 40 -9.99 -3.18 -6.45
N TRP A 41 -8.75 -3.37 -6.86
CA TRP A 41 -7.60 -2.66 -6.28
C TRP A 41 -7.31 -1.40 -7.06
N HIS A 42 -7.14 -0.28 -6.35
CA HIS A 42 -6.46 0.89 -6.87
C HIS A 42 -4.94 0.68 -6.78
N THR A 43 -4.19 1.29 -7.69
CA THR A 43 -2.74 1.13 -7.80
C THR A 43 -2.09 2.50 -7.92
N THR A 44 -1.05 2.76 -7.14
CA THR A 44 -0.25 3.99 -7.27
C THR A 44 0.66 3.93 -8.50
N THR A 45 1.28 5.06 -8.83
CA THR A 45 2.47 5.04 -9.68
C THR A 45 3.58 4.23 -9.02
N VAL A 46 4.49 3.74 -9.86
CA VAL A 46 5.69 3.02 -9.44
C VAL A 46 6.63 3.95 -8.68
N GLU A 47 7.37 3.37 -7.74
CA GLU A 47 8.42 3.97 -6.94
C GLU A 47 9.70 3.14 -7.11
N GLU A 48 10.78 3.76 -7.57
CA GLU A 48 12.04 3.08 -7.92
C GLU A 48 13.18 3.44 -6.97
N TYR A 49 13.03 4.51 -6.19
CA TYR A 49 14.16 5.12 -5.47
C TYR A 49 13.98 5.10 -3.96
N GLU A 50 12.74 5.27 -3.47
CA GLU A 50 12.47 5.32 -2.04
C GLU A 50 11.74 4.08 -1.52
N ASP A 51 11.99 3.71 -0.27
CA ASP A 51 11.26 2.65 0.43
C ASP A 51 9.92 3.13 1.03
N ARG A 52 9.33 4.17 0.43
CA ARG A 52 8.08 4.77 0.88
C ARG A 52 7.27 5.36 -0.27
N LYS A 53 5.94 5.38 -0.11
CA LYS A 53 5.02 6.05 -1.03
C LYS A 53 3.86 6.67 -0.26
N LEU A 54 3.44 7.86 -0.69
CA LEU A 54 2.22 8.49 -0.20
C LEU A 54 1.03 8.02 -1.04
N VAL A 55 -0.03 7.56 -0.35
CA VAL A 55 -1.32 7.23 -0.95
C VAL A 55 -2.29 8.33 -0.56
N TYR A 56 -2.82 9.03 -1.55
CA TYR A 56 -3.74 10.16 -1.38
C TYR A 56 -5.16 9.77 -1.79
N GLY A 57 -6.13 10.64 -1.52
CA GLY A 57 -7.49 10.44 -2.01
C GLY A 57 -8.29 9.42 -1.20
N LEU A 58 -7.87 9.12 0.03
CA LEU A 58 -8.53 8.12 0.87
C LEU A 58 -9.72 8.74 1.59
N GLU A 59 -10.84 8.02 1.61
CA GLU A 59 -12.02 8.42 2.36
C GLU A 59 -11.71 8.38 3.87
N LYS A 60 -12.15 9.40 4.60
CA LYS A 60 -12.05 9.43 6.07
C LYS A 60 -13.05 8.46 6.69
N ASP A 61 -12.74 8.04 7.92
CA ASP A 61 -13.55 7.12 8.71
C ASP A 61 -13.84 5.78 7.99
N ALA A 62 -12.93 5.40 7.09
CA ALA A 62 -13.00 4.20 6.28
C ALA A 62 -11.81 3.27 6.55
N LEU A 63 -12.06 1.96 6.42
CA LEU A 63 -11.06 0.91 6.61
C LEU A 63 -10.59 0.40 5.26
N TYR A 64 -9.29 0.56 4.98
CA TYR A 64 -8.67 0.13 3.74
C TYR A 64 -7.86 -1.16 3.91
N GLU A 65 -7.86 -2.00 2.88
CA GLU A 65 -6.89 -3.07 2.68
C GLU A 65 -5.75 -2.56 1.80
N ILE A 66 -4.51 -2.72 2.24
CA ILE A 66 -3.32 -2.18 1.58
C ILE A 66 -2.24 -3.24 1.46
N ARG A 67 -1.54 -3.27 0.33
CA ARG A 67 -0.36 -4.10 0.10
C ARG A 67 0.66 -3.38 -0.76
N VAL A 68 1.94 -3.68 -0.55
CA VAL A 68 3.03 -3.22 -1.42
C VAL A 68 3.34 -4.34 -2.40
N VAL A 69 3.56 -4.01 -3.67
CA VAL A 69 3.96 -4.97 -4.69
C VAL A 69 5.38 -4.63 -5.14
N ALA A 70 6.28 -5.59 -5.01
CA ALA A 70 7.62 -5.53 -5.55
C ALA A 70 7.61 -5.96 -7.02
N ILE A 71 8.32 -5.24 -7.88
CA ILE A 71 8.54 -5.54 -9.30
C ILE A 71 10.03 -5.86 -9.50
N ASP A 72 10.32 -6.98 -10.15
CA ASP A 72 11.66 -7.41 -10.52
C ASP A 72 11.66 -7.99 -11.95
N GLY A 73 11.88 -7.12 -12.94
CA GLY A 73 11.67 -7.45 -14.33
C GLY A 73 10.20 -7.80 -14.60
N GLU A 74 9.94 -9.01 -15.10
CA GLU A 74 8.57 -9.50 -15.35
C GLU A 74 7.88 -10.07 -14.09
N HIS A 75 8.61 -10.20 -12.98
CA HIS A 75 8.05 -10.75 -11.75
C HIS A 75 7.43 -9.65 -10.89
N ALA A 76 6.21 -9.91 -10.41
CA ALA A 76 5.54 -9.07 -9.43
C ALA A 76 5.14 -9.89 -8.20
N GLN A 77 5.50 -9.42 -7.01
CA GLN A 77 5.24 -10.11 -5.75
C GLN A 77 4.53 -9.18 -4.77
N PRO A 78 3.25 -9.41 -4.45
CA PRO A 78 2.56 -8.66 -3.41
C PRO A 78 3.03 -9.07 -2.01
N SER A 79 3.07 -8.10 -1.10
CA SER A 79 3.17 -8.32 0.34
C SER A 79 1.87 -8.92 0.89
N LEU A 80 1.89 -9.26 2.18
CA LEU A 80 0.66 -9.47 2.93
C LEU A 80 -0.19 -8.20 2.95
N ILE A 81 -1.51 -8.39 3.03
CA ILE A 81 -2.47 -7.29 3.18
C ILE A 81 -2.41 -6.76 4.63
N LYS A 82 -2.43 -5.44 4.76
CA LYS A 82 -2.60 -4.72 6.02
C LYS A 82 -3.92 -3.96 6.00
N MET A 83 -4.63 -4.00 7.13
CA MET A 83 -5.84 -3.20 7.34
C MET A 83 -5.45 -1.87 7.96
N VAL A 84 -6.07 -0.79 7.48
CA VAL A 84 -5.68 0.59 7.79
C VAL A 84 -6.94 1.40 8.00
N ASP A 85 -7.14 1.86 9.23
CA ASP A 85 -8.20 2.79 9.55
C ASP A 85 -7.76 4.21 9.24
N ILE A 86 -8.52 4.91 8.39
CA ILE A 86 -8.25 6.29 8.01
C ILE A 86 -9.04 7.21 8.95
N GLY A 87 -8.58 7.30 10.20
CA GLY A 87 -9.20 8.16 11.20
C GLY A 87 -9.12 9.66 10.87
N VAL A 88 -9.93 10.45 11.57
CA VAL A 88 -10.06 11.92 11.41
C VAL A 88 -8.74 12.69 11.64
N THR A 89 -7.75 12.08 12.31
CA THR A 89 -6.44 12.70 12.61
C THR A 89 -5.34 12.03 11.75
N GLY A 90 -5.29 12.40 10.48
CA GLY A 90 -4.52 11.71 9.44
C GLY A 90 -3.00 11.73 9.58
N LEU A 91 -2.43 10.88 10.45
CA LEU A 91 -1.01 10.47 10.39
C LEU A 91 -0.85 8.99 10.83
N GLY A 92 -1.28 8.07 9.97
CA GLY A 92 -0.97 6.64 10.12
C GLY A 92 0.37 6.31 9.44
N ARG A 93 1.39 5.90 10.20
CA ARG A 93 2.63 5.35 9.63
C ARG A 93 2.52 3.83 9.55
N ILE A 94 2.48 3.30 8.33
CA ILE A 94 2.26 1.87 8.11
C ILE A 94 3.57 1.21 7.77
N PHE A 95 3.95 0.26 8.61
CA PHE A 95 5.00 -0.69 8.30
C PHE A 95 4.38 -1.86 7.55
N ALA A 96 4.49 -1.86 6.23
CA ALA A 96 4.29 -3.08 5.44
C ALA A 96 5.45 -4.01 5.76
N GLY A 97 5.32 -4.78 6.85
CA GLY A 97 6.33 -5.75 7.25
C GLY A 97 6.60 -6.75 6.11
N ARG A 98 7.89 -6.97 5.84
CA ARG A 98 8.55 -8.02 5.04
C ARG A 98 7.64 -8.69 4.00
N PRO A 99 7.93 -8.59 2.69
CA PRO A 99 7.47 -9.59 1.72
C PRO A 99 8.06 -10.93 2.16
N LEU A 100 7.32 -11.68 2.97
CA LEU A 100 7.77 -12.97 3.45
C LEU A 100 7.50 -13.95 2.31
N LEU A 101 8.57 -14.50 1.76
CA LEU A 101 8.55 -15.78 1.09
C LEU A 101 7.84 -16.77 2.03
N LEU A 102 6.55 -17.02 1.83
CA LEU A 102 5.97 -18.26 2.32
C LEU A 102 6.53 -19.34 1.40
N ALA A 103 7.74 -19.80 1.73
CA ALA A 103 8.19 -21.10 1.27
C ALA A 103 7.07 -22.08 1.63
N ARG A 104 6.42 -22.65 0.62
CA ARG A 104 5.46 -23.73 0.83
C ARG A 104 6.18 -24.81 1.62
N GLY A 105 5.83 -24.93 2.91
CA GLY A 105 6.12 -26.12 3.68
C GLY A 105 5.44 -27.27 2.96
N ARG A 106 6.26 -28.16 2.39
CA ARG A 106 5.81 -29.47 1.96
C ARG A 106 5.87 -30.36 3.18
N GLU A 107 4.72 -30.60 3.79
CA GLU A 107 4.55 -31.68 4.77
C GLU A 107 4.75 -33.02 4.04
N ARG A 108 5.71 -33.80 4.54
CA ARG A 108 5.89 -35.23 4.32
C ARG A 108 6.36 -35.80 5.64
#